data_AF-A0A0U2V882-F1
#
_entry.id   AF-A0A0U2V882-F1
#
_cell.length_a   1.000
_cell.length_b   1.000
_cell.length_c   1.000
_cell.angle_alpha   90.00
_cell.angle_beta   90.00
_cell.angle_gamma   90.00
#
_symmetry.space_group_name_H-M   'P 1'
#
loop_
_entity.id
_entity.type
_entity.pdbx_description
1 polymer ?
#
loop_
_entity_poly.entity_id
_entity_poly.type
_entity_poly.pdbx_seq_one_letter_code
_entity_poly.pdbx_strand_id
1 'polypeptide(L)'
;MKKQATLFIATALFALAGCSTSVPIKNFEQNLIPQTSKIINNTADVETGILKACIQLGWQCAPVSEGKIKGILNIRTHQLIVNINYDKTAYSINYQDSTNLNYNGSKIHRQYINWVTNLMRHIDAEMI
;
A
#
# COMPACT_ATOMS: atom_id res chain seq x y z
N MET A 1 53.25 46.71 -18.44
CA MET A 1 52.26 46.37 -17.39
C MET A 1 50.94 46.02 -18.04
N LYS A 2 50.34 44.87 -17.67
CA LYS A 2 48.90 44.53 -17.60
C LYS A 2 48.73 43.02 -17.89
N LYS A 3 48.81 42.23 -16.82
CA LYS A 3 48.43 40.81 -16.80
C LYS A 3 46.93 40.76 -16.56
N GLN A 4 46.15 40.21 -17.49
CA GLN A 4 44.73 39.95 -17.26
C GLN A 4 44.58 38.59 -16.62
N ALA A 5 44.04 38.55 -15.41
CA ALA A 5 43.77 37.33 -14.66
C ALA A 5 42.38 36.81 -15.06
N THR A 6 42.34 35.74 -15.84
CA THR A 6 41.10 35.07 -16.22
C THR A 6 40.61 34.24 -15.04
N LEU A 7 39.52 34.67 -14.42
CA LEU A 7 38.85 33.99 -13.31
C LEU A 7 38.05 32.79 -13.87
N PHE A 8 38.54 31.57 -13.64
CA PHE A 8 37.77 30.35 -13.90
C PHE A 8 36.69 30.18 -12.83
N ILE A 9 35.43 30.39 -13.19
CA ILE A 9 34.28 30.07 -12.35
C ILE A 9 34.03 28.57 -12.47
N ALA A 10 34.44 27.81 -11.44
CA ALA A 10 34.13 26.40 -11.32
C ALA A 10 32.64 26.22 -10.99
N THR A 11 31.85 25.78 -11.97
CA THR A 11 30.43 25.44 -11.78
C THR A 11 30.35 24.10 -11.05
N ALA A 12 30.05 24.14 -9.75
CA ALA A 12 29.78 22.93 -8.98
C ALA A 12 28.44 22.32 -9.42
N LEU A 13 28.48 21.18 -10.12
CA LEU A 13 27.29 20.35 -10.35
C LEU A 13 26.85 19.75 -9.01
N PHE A 14 25.79 20.29 -8.42
CA PHE A 14 25.07 19.63 -7.34
C PHE A 14 24.33 18.42 -7.91
N ALA A 15 24.87 17.23 -7.71
CA ALA A 15 24.15 15.99 -7.95
C ALA A 15 23.03 15.87 -6.90
N LEU A 16 21.78 16.10 -7.32
CA LEU A 16 20.59 15.79 -6.53
C LEU A 16 20.47 14.26 -6.42
N ALA A 17 21.11 13.68 -5.40
CA ALA A 17 20.83 12.32 -4.99
C ALA A 17 19.43 12.28 -4.35
N GLY A 18 18.39 12.20 -5.19
CA GLY A 18 17.02 11.99 -4.72
C GLY A 18 16.90 10.58 -4.15
N CYS A 19 16.53 10.46 -2.87
CA CYS A 19 16.20 9.17 -2.27
C CYS A 19 15.13 8.46 -3.12
N SER A 20 15.43 7.26 -3.61
CA SER A 20 14.49 6.47 -4.41
C SER A 20 13.18 6.29 -3.66
N THR A 21 12.06 6.67 -4.28
CA THR A 21 10.72 6.37 -3.79
C THR A 21 10.27 4.96 -4.17
N SER A 22 11.03 4.27 -5.01
CA SER A 22 10.79 2.90 -5.46
C SER A 22 11.42 1.89 -4.49
N VAL A 23 10.63 0.91 -4.07
CA VAL A 23 10.96 -0.15 -3.11
C VAL A 23 10.59 -1.52 -3.69
N PRO A 24 11.20 -2.63 -3.25
CA PRO A 24 10.77 -3.97 -3.67
C PRO A 24 9.28 -4.20 -3.41
N ILE A 25 8.59 -4.84 -4.35
CA ILE A 25 7.19 -5.24 -4.16
C ILE A 25 7.08 -6.22 -2.98
N LYS A 26 6.02 -6.09 -2.19
CA LYS A 26 5.78 -6.92 -1.00
C LYS A 26 4.31 -7.30 -0.90
N ASN A 27 4.03 -8.59 -0.69
CA ASN A 27 2.69 -9.04 -0.26
C ASN A 27 2.62 -9.09 1.26
N PHE A 28 1.43 -8.86 1.81
CA PHE A 28 1.18 -8.85 3.25
C PHE A 28 0.43 -10.12 3.62
N GLU A 29 1.19 -11.19 3.81
CA GLU A 29 0.66 -12.54 4.05
C GLU A 29 0.45 -12.81 5.54
N GLN A 30 -0.53 -13.66 5.85
CA GLN A 30 -0.77 -14.23 7.19
C GLN A 30 -0.90 -13.21 8.33
N ASN A 31 -1.65 -12.13 8.11
CA ASN A 31 -1.96 -11.18 9.19
C ASN A 31 -2.99 -11.83 10.11
N LEU A 32 -2.58 -12.17 11.33
CA LEU A 32 -3.38 -12.91 12.29
C LEU A 32 -4.51 -12.04 12.86
N ILE A 33 -5.71 -12.60 12.91
CA ILE A 33 -6.86 -12.02 13.58
C ILE A 33 -6.81 -12.45 15.06
N PRO A 34 -6.75 -11.52 16.03
CA PRO A 34 -6.66 -11.88 17.45
C PRO A 34 -7.85 -12.72 17.90
N GLN A 35 -7.61 -13.90 18.50
CA GLN A 35 -8.66 -14.83 18.94
C GLN A 35 -9.59 -14.28 20.05
N THR A 36 -9.22 -13.17 20.67
CA THR A 36 -10.00 -12.47 21.69
C THR A 36 -11.01 -11.48 21.12
N SER A 37 -11.08 -11.34 19.80
CA SER A 37 -11.88 -10.31 19.18
C SER A 37 -13.37 -10.62 19.17
N LYS A 38 -14.20 -9.58 19.28
CA LYS A 38 -15.66 -9.69 19.41
C LYS A 38 -16.37 -10.26 18.17
N ILE A 39 -15.64 -10.44 17.07
CA ILE A 39 -16.17 -10.56 15.70
C ILE A 39 -15.82 -11.92 15.05
N ILE A 40 -15.23 -12.90 15.76
CA ILE A 40 -14.69 -14.11 15.09
C ILE A 40 -15.59 -15.36 15.12
N ASN A 41 -16.90 -15.22 15.26
CA ASN A 41 -17.73 -16.43 15.30
C ASN A 41 -17.87 -17.06 13.89
N ASN A 42 -17.73 -16.27 12.82
CA ASN A 42 -17.80 -16.76 11.44
C ASN A 42 -16.98 -15.89 10.44
N THR A 43 -16.81 -16.37 9.21
CA THR A 43 -16.08 -15.68 8.13
C THR A 43 -16.79 -14.42 7.61
N ALA A 44 -18.12 -14.31 7.76
CA ALA A 44 -18.90 -13.15 7.32
C ALA A 44 -18.66 -11.92 8.22
N ASP A 45 -18.37 -12.16 9.49
CA ASP A 45 -18.01 -11.10 10.42
C ASP A 45 -16.63 -10.50 10.06
N VAL A 46 -15.66 -11.35 9.68
CA VAL A 46 -14.35 -10.93 9.15
C VAL A 46 -14.51 -10.12 7.86
N GLU A 47 -15.33 -10.61 6.92
CA GLU A 47 -15.68 -9.89 5.69
C GLU A 47 -16.24 -8.50 6.01
N THR A 48 -17.20 -8.42 6.94
CA THR A 48 -17.82 -7.18 7.36
C THR A 48 -16.80 -6.20 7.93
N GLY A 49 -15.88 -6.67 8.79
CA GLY A 49 -14.80 -5.84 9.34
C GLY A 49 -13.88 -5.28 8.25
N ILE A 50 -13.50 -6.11 7.28
CA ILE A 50 -12.69 -5.67 6.13
C ILE A 50 -13.42 -4.60 5.32
N LEU A 51 -14.70 -4.80 5.02
CA LEU A 51 -15.50 -3.84 4.24
C LEU A 51 -15.67 -2.50 4.98
N LYS A 52 -15.87 -2.51 6.31
CA LYS A 52 -15.92 -1.28 7.12
C LYS A 52 -14.62 -0.51 7.06
N ALA A 53 -13.49 -1.19 7.25
CA ALA A 53 -12.16 -0.57 7.15
C ALA A 53 -11.92 0.04 5.76
N CYS A 54 -12.34 -0.65 4.70
CA CYS A 54 -12.28 -0.13 3.33
C CYS A 54 -13.07 1.18 3.19
N ILE A 55 -14.33 1.21 3.65
CA ILE A 55 -15.21 2.38 3.56
C ILE A 55 -14.61 3.57 4.30
N GLN A 56 -14.10 3.37 5.52
CA GLN A 56 -13.48 4.43 6.33
C GLN A 56 -12.29 5.09 5.64
N LEU A 57 -11.55 4.32 4.85
CA LEU A 57 -10.35 4.78 4.14
C LEU A 57 -10.61 5.18 2.68
N GLY A 58 -11.86 5.14 2.21
CA GLY A 58 -12.22 5.46 0.82
C GLY A 58 -11.79 4.40 -0.20
N TRP A 59 -11.53 3.18 0.24
CA TRP A 59 -11.33 2.04 -0.67
C TRP A 59 -12.68 1.54 -1.19
N GLN A 60 -12.72 1.24 -2.48
CA GLN A 60 -13.82 0.55 -3.13
C GLN A 60 -13.53 -0.95 -3.03
N CYS A 61 -14.09 -1.59 -2.01
CA CYS A 61 -13.94 -3.03 -1.78
C CYS A 61 -15.22 -3.77 -2.16
N ALA A 62 -15.07 -4.88 -2.89
CA ALA A 62 -16.19 -5.74 -3.28
C ALA A 62 -15.80 -7.22 -3.10
N PRO A 63 -16.64 -8.04 -2.45
CA PRO A 63 -16.47 -9.49 -2.44
C PRO A 63 -16.51 -10.03 -3.88
N VAL A 64 -15.56 -10.90 -4.22
CA VAL A 64 -15.49 -11.56 -5.54
C VAL A 64 -15.85 -13.04 -5.47
N SER A 65 -15.61 -13.66 -4.32
CA SER A 65 -16.05 -15.01 -3.94
C SER A 65 -15.92 -15.14 -2.42
N GLU A 66 -16.37 -16.27 -1.86
CA GLU A 66 -16.15 -16.57 -0.44
C GLU A 66 -14.66 -16.45 -0.08
N GLY A 67 -14.36 -15.73 1.01
CA GLY A 67 -13.00 -15.52 1.50
C GLY A 67 -12.13 -14.60 0.63
N LYS A 68 -12.71 -13.91 -0.37
CA LYS A 68 -11.96 -13.05 -1.31
C LYS A 68 -12.67 -11.73 -1.58
N ILE A 69 -11.96 -10.64 -1.36
CA ILE A 69 -12.38 -9.28 -1.66
C ILE A 69 -11.39 -8.65 -2.64
N LYS A 70 -11.89 -7.94 -3.64
CA LYS A 70 -11.08 -7.03 -4.46
C LYS A 70 -11.18 -5.63 -3.88
N GLY A 71 -10.04 -5.02 -3.58
CA GLY A 71 -9.94 -3.64 -3.09
C GLY A 71 -9.34 -2.71 -4.13
N ILE A 72 -9.96 -1.56 -4.36
CA ILE A 72 -9.47 -0.52 -5.27
C ILE A 72 -9.36 0.80 -4.51
N LEU A 73 -8.17 1.40 -4.51
CA LEU A 73 -7.95 2.76 -4.01
C LEU A 73 -7.67 3.70 -5.17
N ASN A 74 -8.52 4.71 -5.33
CA ASN A 74 -8.32 5.81 -6.27
C ASN A 74 -7.97 7.07 -5.48
N ILE A 75 -6.78 7.65 -5.73
CA ILE A 75 -6.32 8.85 -5.01
C ILE A 75 -5.53 9.78 -5.92
N ARG A 76 -6.08 10.96 -6.17
CA ARG A 76 -5.53 11.95 -7.13
C ARG A 76 -5.33 11.27 -8.50
N THR A 77 -4.09 11.13 -8.95
CA THR A 77 -3.71 10.46 -10.20
C THR A 77 -3.31 9.00 -10.04
N HIS A 78 -3.31 8.46 -8.81
CA HIS A 78 -2.84 7.10 -8.55
C HIS A 78 -4.00 6.14 -8.37
N GLN A 79 -3.80 4.90 -8.81
CA GLN A 79 -4.70 3.79 -8.53
C GLN A 79 -3.90 2.60 -8.00
N LEU A 80 -4.46 1.93 -6.98
CA LEU A 80 -3.97 0.66 -6.48
C LEU A 80 -5.11 -0.35 -6.44
N ILE A 81 -4.86 -1.54 -6.97
CA ILE A 81 -5.76 -2.70 -6.92
C ILE A 81 -5.07 -3.80 -6.13
N VAL A 82 -5.77 -4.35 -5.14
CA VAL A 82 -5.30 -5.45 -4.29
C VAL A 82 -6.33 -6.57 -4.21
N ASN A 83 -5.84 -7.79 -4.01
CA ASN A 83 -6.66 -8.93 -3.60
C ASN A 83 -6.52 -9.11 -2.10
N ILE A 84 -7.63 -9.16 -1.39
CA ILE A 84 -7.72 -9.43 0.04
C ILE A 84 -8.30 -10.83 0.22
N ASN A 85 -7.49 -11.78 0.69
CA ASN A 85 -7.96 -13.11 1.03
C ASN A 85 -8.12 -13.21 2.54
N TYR A 86 -9.14 -13.91 3.04
CA TYR A 86 -9.36 -14.04 4.47
C TYR A 86 -10.04 -15.35 4.85
N ASP A 87 -9.79 -15.76 6.07
CA ASP A 87 -10.54 -16.79 6.78
C ASP A 87 -10.84 -16.33 8.21
N LYS A 88 -11.25 -17.25 9.09
CA LYS A 88 -11.59 -16.93 10.48
C LYS A 88 -10.38 -16.53 11.33
N THR A 89 -9.17 -16.84 10.89
CA THR A 89 -7.94 -16.77 11.68
C THR A 89 -6.95 -15.76 11.15
N ALA A 90 -6.97 -15.49 9.84
CA ALA A 90 -6.03 -14.59 9.21
C ALA A 90 -6.60 -13.94 7.94
N TYR A 91 -5.94 -12.88 7.50
CA TYR A 91 -6.13 -12.30 6.18
C TYR A 91 -4.79 -11.95 5.49
N SER A 92 -4.81 -11.85 4.17
CA SER A 92 -3.69 -11.35 3.38
C SER A 92 -4.13 -10.24 2.42
N ILE A 93 -3.20 -9.34 2.09
CA ILE A 93 -3.41 -8.26 1.13
C ILE A 93 -2.28 -8.27 0.11
N ASN A 94 -2.63 -8.62 -1.13
CA ASN A 94 -1.68 -8.90 -2.19
C ASN A 94 -1.87 -7.93 -3.34
N TYR A 95 -0.75 -7.44 -3.89
CA TYR A 95 -0.78 -6.57 -5.05
C TYR A 95 -1.43 -7.29 -6.24
N GLN A 96 -2.35 -6.60 -6.93
CA GLN A 96 -2.91 -7.07 -8.19
C GLN A 96 -2.47 -6.18 -9.35
N ASP A 97 -2.70 -4.87 -9.26
CA ASP A 97 -2.37 -3.93 -10.33
C ASP A 97 -2.27 -2.50 -9.80
N SER A 98 -1.71 -1.58 -10.60
CA SER A 98 -1.64 -0.17 -10.25
C SER A 98 -1.46 0.77 -11.44
N THR A 99 -1.94 2.00 -11.27
CA THR A 99 -1.66 3.12 -12.16
C THR A 99 -0.84 4.17 -11.43
N ASN A 100 0.19 4.70 -12.10
CA ASN A 100 1.08 5.74 -11.58
C ASN A 100 1.86 5.38 -10.29
N LEU A 101 2.09 4.08 -10.03
CA LEU A 101 2.97 3.62 -8.94
C LEU A 101 4.32 3.09 -9.43
N ASN A 102 4.67 3.30 -10.70
CA ASN A 102 5.95 2.91 -11.29
C ASN A 102 6.31 1.43 -11.03
N TYR A 103 5.30 0.54 -11.08
CA TYR A 103 5.54 -0.89 -10.96
C TYR A 103 6.29 -1.39 -12.19
N ASN A 104 7.38 -2.13 -11.98
CA ASN A 104 8.24 -2.64 -13.06
C ASN A 104 8.44 -4.16 -13.00
N GLY A 105 7.56 -4.89 -12.30
CA GLY A 105 7.71 -6.32 -12.04
C GLY A 105 8.44 -6.64 -10.73
N SER A 106 9.39 -5.81 -10.29
CA SER A 106 10.22 -6.06 -9.11
C SER A 106 10.09 -5.02 -8.01
N LYS A 107 9.84 -3.76 -8.38
CA LYS A 107 9.74 -2.63 -7.48
C LYS A 107 8.49 -1.82 -7.78
N ILE A 108 8.04 -1.07 -6.78
CA ILE A 108 6.86 -0.21 -6.81
C ILE A 108 7.11 1.03 -5.96
N HIS A 109 6.37 2.10 -6.19
CA HIS A 109 6.40 3.28 -5.35
C HIS A 109 5.98 2.96 -3.90
N ARG A 110 6.72 3.47 -2.92
CA ARG A 110 6.52 3.21 -1.47
C ARG A 110 5.11 3.48 -0.95
N GLN A 111 4.33 4.32 -1.62
CA GLN A 111 2.95 4.61 -1.24
C GLN A 111 2.06 3.37 -1.26
N TYR A 112 2.38 2.37 -2.10
CA TYR A 112 1.74 1.05 -2.03
C TYR A 112 1.78 0.49 -0.61
N ILE A 113 2.98 0.41 -0.02
CA ILE A 113 3.17 -0.12 1.34
C ILE A 113 2.39 0.72 2.35
N ASN A 114 2.49 2.05 2.25
CA ASN A 114 1.81 2.95 3.18
C ASN A 114 0.28 2.81 3.15
N TRP A 115 -0.31 2.68 1.96
CA TRP A 115 -1.75 2.52 1.82
C TRP A 115 -2.23 1.15 2.30
N VAL A 116 -1.51 0.08 1.99
CA VAL A 116 -1.87 -1.26 2.47
C VAL A 116 -1.71 -1.37 3.98
N THR A 117 -0.62 -0.86 4.57
CA THR A 117 -0.42 -0.84 6.03
C THR A 117 -1.48 0.02 6.74
N ASN A 118 -1.92 1.12 6.14
CA ASN A 118 -3.02 1.92 6.67
C ASN A 118 -4.34 1.13 6.68
N LEU A 119 -4.62 0.40 5.60
CA LEU A 119 -5.78 -0.49 5.50
C LEU A 119 -5.73 -1.60 6.56
N MET A 120 -4.60 -2.30 6.68
CA MET A 120 -4.42 -3.35 7.70
C MET A 120 -4.74 -2.86 9.11
N ARG A 121 -4.18 -1.71 9.51
CA ARG A 121 -4.45 -1.16 10.84
C ARG A 121 -5.94 -0.86 11.09
N HIS A 122 -6.69 -0.48 10.06
CA HIS A 122 -8.14 -0.26 10.20
C HIS A 122 -8.90 -1.59 10.23
N ILE A 123 -8.47 -2.57 9.43
CA ILE A 123 -9.01 -3.94 9.51
C ILE A 123 -8.81 -4.49 10.92
N ASP A 124 -7.60 -4.37 11.47
CA ASP A 124 -7.28 -4.84 12.82
C ASP A 124 -8.11 -4.10 13.89
N ALA A 125 -8.35 -2.80 13.70
CA ALA A 125 -9.18 -2.01 14.61
C ALA A 125 -10.66 -2.41 14.57
N GLU A 126 -11.17 -2.84 13.41
CA GLU A 126 -12.51 -3.42 13.27
C GLU A 126 -12.60 -4.83 13.87
N MET A 127 -11.47 -5.45 14.22
CA MET A 127 -11.38 -6.81 14.77
C MET A 127 -10.96 -6.82 16.23
N ILE A 128 -11.34 -5.83 17.06
CA ILE A 128 -11.10 -5.84 18.52
C ILE A 128 -12.39 -5.49 19.26
#